data_AF-F3ZCC8-F1
#
_entry.id   AF-F3ZCC8-F1
#
_cell.length_a   1.000
_cell.length_b   1.000
_cell.length_c   1.000
_cell.angle_alpha   90.00
_cell.angle_beta   90.00
_cell.angle_gamma   90.00
#
_symmetry.space_group_name_H-M   'P 1'
#
loop_
_entity.id
_entity.type
_entity.pdbx_description
1 polymer ?
#
loop_
_entity_poly.entity_id
_entity_poly.type
_entity_poly.pdbx_seq_one_letter_code
_entity_poly.pdbx_strand_id
1 'polypeptide(L)'
;MSVSVPAAPAEKRTRRRGMTLPRGSAGAVGRIAVLTATQAGLLVGAGLLITGPAKHVWPMTAEDGIDEGLEGIRTGTLTTLSSVASEGGNTLTVIIGTLIVCLGLLLIPRLPRWRQAVFLAVAVSTQALVFLVITLSVDRQRPEVHRLDASPPTSSYTSGHTGAATALYTGLAVLVLTRMRSPWRKALAGLLMLLPLVVAMARLYRGMHHPTDVVGGLVNGAISVAVAARLLLVDATVTAEPHATTDDPAGGPAPAATETPALARGTVFVVHNPSVTGAGARAELRALLGRHGWDDVVFLETTPEDPGPGQAREAVRGGAALVVVCGGDGTVRAVAGELADTGVPLALVPSGTGNLLARNLGLPLDPAKALEAALTGRARRIDLGRVEGDGLPATAFAVMAGAGLDAAVMERTGDRAKSALGWPAYVLAGMEEIGNGPAEVTLRLDDGPALRREARMVLVANVGTLQGGVRLVPRASADDGHLDLLVLDPRGAGGWLRALRALLSHKDGTAAGQDLPPVEYFRFRHAELTFATPQPREYDGESAPHGTRLTVSVLPGALTVLVPREEGAAPDARAAARVVNE
;
A
#
# COMPACT_ATOMS: atom_id res chain seq x y z
N MET A 1 -43.34 22.66 43.40
CA MET A 1 -42.98 23.76 42.47
C MET A 1 -41.99 23.21 41.47
N SER A 2 -42.31 23.28 40.17
CA SER A 2 -41.41 22.94 39.07
C SER A 2 -40.47 24.11 38.79
N VAL A 3 -39.16 23.86 38.70
CA VAL A 3 -38.20 24.84 38.17
C VAL A 3 -37.51 24.21 36.96
N SER A 4 -37.95 24.63 35.77
CA SER A 4 -37.36 24.27 34.49
C SER A 4 -36.10 25.11 34.24
N VAL A 5 -34.95 24.47 34.07
CA VAL A 5 -33.75 25.13 33.54
C VAL A 5 -33.82 25.10 32.00
N PRO A 6 -33.75 26.25 31.31
CA PRO A 6 -33.83 26.29 29.85
C PRO A 6 -32.53 25.78 29.21
N ALA A 7 -32.65 24.94 28.18
CA ALA A 7 -31.53 24.47 27.40
C ALA A 7 -30.94 25.59 26.53
N ALA A 8 -29.61 25.70 26.50
CA ALA A 8 -28.90 26.63 25.63
C ALA A 8 -29.07 26.25 24.14
N PRO A 9 -29.10 27.23 23.21
CA PRO A 9 -29.39 26.97 21.81
C PRO A 9 -28.25 26.21 21.12
N ALA A 10 -28.60 25.24 20.28
CA ALA A 10 -27.65 24.45 19.52
C ALA A 10 -26.92 25.31 18.47
N GLU A 11 -25.61 25.53 18.67
CA GLU A 11 -24.75 26.13 17.64
C GLU A 11 -24.76 25.28 16.37
N LYS A 12 -25.21 25.86 15.26
CA LYS A 12 -25.03 25.30 13.90
C LYS A 12 -23.56 25.38 13.50
N ARG A 13 -22.72 24.47 14.03
CA ARG A 13 -21.34 24.32 13.53
C ARG A 13 -21.36 23.79 12.09
N THR A 14 -20.82 24.62 11.20
CA THR A 14 -20.84 24.43 9.75
C THR A 14 -19.99 23.23 9.33
N ARG A 15 -20.55 22.38 8.44
CA ARG A 15 -19.83 21.23 7.84
C ARG A 15 -18.69 21.71 6.93
N ARG A 16 -17.48 21.90 7.46
CA ARG A 16 -16.26 21.92 6.62
C ARG A 16 -15.84 20.48 6.32
N ARG A 17 -15.97 20.08 5.05
CA ARG A 17 -15.48 18.79 4.52
C ARG A 17 -13.94 18.75 4.55
N GLY A 18 -13.36 18.28 5.65
CA GLY A 18 -11.94 17.96 5.76
C GLY A 18 -11.61 16.64 5.06
N MET A 19 -11.29 16.71 3.77
CA MET A 19 -10.93 15.56 2.95
C MET A 19 -9.54 15.04 3.34
N THR A 20 -9.46 13.87 3.99
CA THR A 20 -8.19 13.21 4.37
C THR A 20 -7.99 11.91 3.58
N LEU A 21 -6.80 11.75 2.99
CA LEU A 21 -6.49 10.67 2.05
C LEU A 21 -5.77 9.47 2.71
N PRO A 22 -5.90 8.24 2.18
CA PRO A 22 -5.30 7.03 2.77
C PRO A 22 -3.77 7.00 2.78
N ARG A 23 -3.24 5.98 3.45
CA ARG A 23 -2.14 6.24 4.40
C ARG A 23 -0.87 5.40 4.22
N GLY A 24 -0.83 4.44 3.29
CA GLY A 24 0.43 3.78 2.85
C GLY A 24 1.38 4.71 2.07
N SER A 25 1.35 6.02 2.37
CA SER A 25 1.84 7.09 1.51
C SER A 25 3.23 7.61 1.87
N ALA A 26 3.84 7.31 3.03
CA ALA A 26 5.20 7.78 3.31
C ALA A 26 6.26 7.13 2.39
N GLY A 27 6.27 5.79 2.29
CA GLY A 27 7.16 5.07 1.36
C GLY A 27 6.77 5.24 -0.13
N ALA A 28 5.53 5.61 -0.42
CA ALA A 28 5.13 6.04 -1.76
C ALA A 28 5.63 7.46 -2.06
N VAL A 29 5.48 8.41 -1.13
CA VAL A 29 5.96 9.81 -1.23
C VAL A 29 7.48 9.87 -1.28
N GLY A 30 8.20 9.04 -0.53
CA GLY A 30 9.66 8.91 -0.67
C GLY A 30 10.08 8.44 -2.07
N ARG A 31 9.40 7.41 -2.61
CA ARG A 31 9.62 6.95 -3.99
C ARG A 31 9.21 7.99 -5.03
N ILE A 32 8.09 8.70 -4.84
CA ILE A 32 7.67 9.83 -5.68
C ILE A 32 8.74 10.91 -5.63
N ALA A 33 9.22 11.31 -4.45
CA ALA A 33 10.21 12.36 -4.28
C ALA A 33 11.54 12.00 -4.96
N VAL A 34 12.05 10.77 -4.77
CA VAL A 34 13.25 10.29 -5.45
C VAL A 34 13.04 10.26 -6.97
N LEU A 35 11.96 9.66 -7.47
CA LEU A 35 11.68 9.59 -8.92
C LEU A 35 11.45 10.98 -9.53
N THR A 36 10.81 11.89 -8.81
CA THR A 36 10.58 13.29 -9.21
C THR A 36 11.89 14.07 -9.23
N ALA A 37 12.76 13.88 -8.24
CA ALA A 37 14.09 14.48 -8.20
C ALA A 37 15.00 13.93 -9.31
N THR A 38 14.94 12.62 -9.60
CA THR A 38 15.64 12.00 -10.74
C THR A 38 15.11 12.53 -12.07
N GLN A 39 13.78 12.61 -12.24
CA GLN A 39 13.14 13.19 -13.43
C GLN A 39 13.56 14.65 -13.63
N ALA A 40 13.55 15.45 -12.57
CA ALA A 40 13.99 16.84 -12.61
C ALA A 40 15.49 16.95 -12.94
N GLY A 41 16.36 16.16 -12.30
CA GLY A 41 17.80 16.16 -12.58
C GLY A 41 18.13 15.77 -14.01
N LEU A 42 17.45 14.76 -14.57
CA LEU A 42 17.62 14.35 -15.97
C LEU A 42 17.16 15.43 -16.95
N LEU A 43 16.00 16.05 -16.72
CA LEU A 43 15.48 17.11 -17.60
C LEU A 43 16.25 18.43 -17.46
N VAL A 44 16.70 18.79 -16.25
CA VAL A 44 17.64 19.92 -16.06
C VAL A 44 18.95 19.63 -16.77
N GLY A 45 19.51 18.43 -16.63
CA GLY A 45 20.73 18.03 -17.36
C GLY A 45 20.57 18.12 -18.88
N ALA A 46 19.44 17.65 -19.42
CA ALA A 46 19.11 17.82 -20.83
C ALA A 46 18.96 19.29 -21.23
N GLY A 47 18.29 20.11 -20.41
CA GLY A 47 18.14 21.54 -20.63
C GLY A 47 19.48 22.30 -20.65
N LEU A 48 20.39 21.98 -19.73
CA LEU A 48 21.75 22.55 -19.71
C LEU A 48 22.60 22.04 -20.89
N LEU A 49 22.38 20.81 -21.36
CA LEU A 49 23.06 20.27 -22.53
C LEU A 49 22.69 21.05 -23.80
N ILE A 50 21.40 21.31 -24.01
CA ILE A 50 20.89 21.99 -25.22
C ILE A 50 21.15 23.50 -25.22
N THR A 51 21.25 24.16 -24.07
CA THR A 51 21.65 25.57 -23.98
C THR A 51 23.17 25.76 -24.02
N GLY A 52 23.93 24.76 -23.55
CA GLY A 52 25.40 24.76 -23.51
C GLY A 52 26.03 24.03 -24.70
N PRO A 53 26.65 22.85 -24.49
CA PRO A 53 27.52 22.20 -25.47
C PRO A 53 26.81 21.66 -26.72
N ALA A 54 25.52 21.30 -26.65
CA ALA A 54 24.79 20.73 -27.78
C ALA A 54 24.03 21.78 -28.63
N LYS A 55 24.11 23.08 -28.29
CA LYS A 55 23.38 24.15 -29.02
C LYS A 55 23.70 24.24 -30.51
N HIS A 56 24.87 23.76 -30.93
CA HIS A 56 25.34 23.71 -32.33
C HIS A 56 25.22 22.32 -32.96
N VAL A 57 24.47 21.41 -32.35
CA VAL A 57 24.26 20.04 -32.81
C VAL A 57 22.81 19.87 -33.25
N TRP A 58 22.57 19.05 -34.27
CA TRP A 58 21.21 18.68 -34.66
C TRP A 58 20.49 17.94 -33.50
N PRO A 59 19.22 18.26 -33.18
CA PRO A 59 18.29 19.09 -33.96
C PRO A 59 18.32 20.60 -33.67
N MET A 60 19.06 21.09 -32.67
CA MET A 60 19.02 22.50 -32.24
C MET A 60 19.34 23.50 -33.38
N THR A 61 20.25 23.14 -34.27
CA THR A 61 20.60 23.94 -35.47
C THR A 61 19.52 24.04 -36.54
N ALA A 62 18.42 23.29 -36.40
CA ALA A 62 17.29 23.31 -37.32
C ALA A 62 16.00 23.86 -36.69
N GLU A 63 16.03 24.26 -35.42
CA GLU A 63 14.84 24.73 -34.70
C GLU A 63 14.35 26.09 -35.20
N ASP A 64 15.27 27.06 -35.36
CA ASP A 64 14.93 28.41 -35.81
C ASP A 64 14.24 28.40 -37.18
N GLY A 65 14.72 27.58 -38.13
CA GLY A 65 14.08 27.42 -39.44
C GLY A 65 12.71 26.73 -39.41
N ILE A 66 12.39 25.95 -38.37
CA ILE A 66 11.05 25.42 -38.13
C ILE A 66 10.14 26.53 -37.59
N ASP A 67 10.62 27.32 -36.65
CA ASP A 67 9.85 28.40 -36.02
C ASP A 67 9.58 29.56 -37.03
N GLU A 68 10.55 29.93 -37.86
CA GLU A 68 10.38 30.85 -39.01
C GLU A 68 9.38 30.30 -40.03
N GLY A 69 9.49 29.02 -40.38
CA GLY A 69 8.56 28.35 -41.30
C GLY A 69 7.12 28.35 -40.77
N LEU A 70 6.94 28.14 -39.46
CA LEU A 70 5.65 28.21 -38.79
C LEU A 70 5.10 29.63 -38.70
N GLU A 71 5.95 30.64 -38.62
CA GLU A 71 5.57 32.05 -38.73
C GLU A 71 5.08 32.40 -40.14
N GLY A 72 5.78 31.94 -41.19
CA GLY A 72 5.43 32.23 -42.58
C GLY A 72 4.08 31.67 -43.04
N ILE A 73 3.58 30.59 -42.42
CA ILE A 73 2.28 29.97 -42.75
C ILE A 73 1.09 30.53 -41.96
N ARG A 74 1.27 31.59 -41.16
CA ARG A 74 0.23 32.08 -40.27
C ARG A 74 -0.96 32.67 -41.03
N THR A 75 -2.17 32.23 -40.68
CA THR A 75 -3.43 32.77 -41.20
C THR A 75 -4.38 33.12 -40.05
N GLY A 76 -5.37 33.99 -40.30
CA GLY A 76 -6.35 34.37 -39.26
C GLY A 76 -7.05 33.15 -38.63
N THR A 77 -7.51 32.21 -39.47
CA THR A 77 -8.17 30.98 -39.03
C THR A 77 -7.25 30.06 -38.22
N LEU A 78 -6.03 29.81 -38.70
CA LEU A 78 -5.05 28.99 -37.95
C LEU A 78 -4.65 29.67 -36.64
N THR A 79 -4.58 31.00 -36.61
CA THR A 79 -4.29 31.77 -35.40
C THR A 79 -5.39 31.63 -34.35
N THR A 80 -6.68 31.71 -34.73
CA THR A 80 -7.81 31.44 -33.81
C THR A 80 -7.86 29.98 -33.37
N LEU A 81 -7.57 29.02 -34.25
CA LEU A 81 -7.48 27.61 -33.86
C LEU A 81 -6.32 27.37 -32.88
N SER A 82 -5.17 28.02 -33.09
CA SER A 82 -4.00 27.92 -32.21
C SER A 82 -4.26 28.50 -30.81
N SER A 83 -5.07 29.56 -30.67
CA SER A 83 -5.39 30.10 -29.34
C SER A 83 -6.30 29.14 -28.57
N VAL A 84 -7.35 28.60 -29.21
CA VAL A 84 -8.22 27.57 -28.59
C VAL A 84 -7.43 26.31 -28.22
N ALA A 85 -6.54 25.84 -29.12
CA ALA A 85 -5.67 24.70 -28.85
C ALA A 85 -4.69 24.97 -27.69
N SER A 86 -4.05 26.14 -27.66
CA SER A 86 -3.14 26.52 -26.57
C SER A 86 -3.86 26.65 -25.24
N GLU A 87 -5.13 27.07 -25.23
CA GLU A 87 -5.95 27.20 -24.01
C GLU A 87 -6.20 25.85 -23.34
N GLY A 88 -6.22 24.75 -24.09
CA GLY A 88 -6.29 23.37 -23.57
C GLY A 88 -5.07 22.97 -22.73
N GLY A 89 -3.94 23.68 -22.87
CA GLY A 89 -2.76 23.52 -22.02
C GLY A 89 -2.59 24.62 -20.96
N ASN A 90 -3.46 25.63 -20.91
CA ASN A 90 -3.35 26.71 -19.93
C ASN A 90 -3.42 26.15 -18.49
N THR A 91 -2.54 26.61 -17.62
CA THR A 91 -2.49 26.29 -16.19
C THR A 91 -3.88 26.32 -15.54
N LEU A 92 -4.70 27.35 -15.82
CA LEU A 92 -6.04 27.46 -15.25
C LEU A 92 -6.98 26.36 -15.77
N THR A 93 -7.00 26.13 -17.08
CA THR A 93 -7.78 25.07 -17.74
C THR A 93 -7.39 23.68 -17.23
N VAL A 94 -6.10 23.40 -17.07
CA VAL A 94 -5.60 22.12 -16.57
C VAL A 94 -5.97 21.91 -15.09
N ILE A 95 -5.84 22.95 -14.24
CA ILE A 95 -6.25 22.88 -12.83
C ILE A 95 -7.76 22.64 -12.73
N ILE A 96 -8.58 23.43 -13.44
CA ILE A 96 -10.04 23.30 -13.41
C ILE A 96 -10.47 21.92 -13.94
N GLY A 97 -9.93 21.48 -15.07
CA GLY A 97 -10.22 20.16 -15.66
C GLY A 97 -9.84 19.01 -14.72
N THR A 98 -8.66 19.08 -14.09
CA THR A 98 -8.22 18.10 -13.08
C THR A 98 -9.16 18.09 -11.88
N LEU A 99 -9.53 19.25 -11.35
CA LEU A 99 -10.44 19.37 -10.21
C LEU A 99 -11.84 18.82 -10.53
N ILE A 100 -12.40 19.13 -11.71
CA ILE A 100 -13.71 18.60 -12.16
C ILE A 100 -13.67 17.07 -12.23
N VAL A 101 -12.64 16.49 -12.83
CA VAL A 101 -12.52 15.03 -12.95
C VAL A 101 -12.30 14.37 -11.60
N CYS A 102 -11.41 14.91 -10.76
CA CYS A 102 -11.19 14.41 -9.40
C CYS A 102 -12.46 14.49 -8.55
N LEU A 103 -13.21 15.59 -8.64
CA LEU A 103 -14.48 15.77 -7.94
C LEU A 103 -15.53 14.76 -8.44
N GLY A 104 -15.64 14.53 -9.76
CA GLY A 104 -16.50 13.49 -10.32
C GLY A 104 -16.14 12.08 -9.83
N LEU A 105 -14.85 11.74 -9.79
CA LEU A 105 -14.35 10.44 -9.29
C LEU A 105 -14.57 10.23 -7.78
N LEU A 106 -14.76 11.31 -7.02
CA LEU A 106 -14.99 11.29 -5.57
C LEU A 106 -16.48 11.40 -5.19
N LEU A 107 -17.31 12.10 -5.97
CA LEU A 107 -18.71 12.36 -5.65
C LEU A 107 -19.71 11.33 -6.20
N ILE A 108 -19.35 10.52 -7.20
CA ILE A 108 -20.28 9.51 -7.77
C ILE A 108 -20.47 8.35 -6.77
N PRO A 109 -21.66 8.21 -6.12
CA PRO A 109 -21.76 7.42 -4.88
C PRO A 109 -21.56 5.91 -5.03
N ARG A 110 -21.72 5.37 -6.26
CA ARG A 110 -21.56 3.93 -6.51
C ARG A 110 -20.10 3.48 -6.61
N LEU A 111 -19.15 4.41 -6.74
CA LEU A 111 -17.75 4.10 -7.08
C LEU A 111 -16.79 5.17 -6.50
N PRO A 112 -16.55 5.23 -5.17
CA PRO A 112 -15.59 6.17 -4.56
C PRO A 112 -14.14 5.82 -4.96
N ARG A 113 -13.72 6.32 -6.12
CA ARG A 113 -12.48 5.94 -6.80
C ARG A 113 -11.31 6.84 -6.39
N TRP A 114 -11.11 6.99 -5.08
CA TRP A 114 -10.12 7.91 -4.52
C TRP A 114 -8.70 7.67 -5.09
N ARG A 115 -8.27 6.42 -5.32
CA ARG A 115 -6.98 6.09 -5.96
C ARG A 115 -6.82 6.72 -7.34
N GLN A 116 -7.89 6.86 -8.11
CA GLN A 116 -7.89 7.41 -9.47
C GLN A 116 -7.85 8.95 -9.46
N ALA A 117 -8.57 9.58 -8.52
CA ALA A 117 -8.46 11.02 -8.28
C ALA A 117 -7.05 11.39 -7.78
N VAL A 118 -6.49 10.61 -6.84
CA VAL A 118 -5.11 10.79 -6.36
C VAL A 118 -4.10 10.56 -7.48
N PHE A 119 -4.28 9.54 -8.33
CA PHE A 119 -3.43 9.31 -9.50
C PHE A 119 -3.37 10.53 -10.43
N LEU A 120 -4.53 11.08 -10.83
CA LEU A 120 -4.56 12.22 -11.75
C LEU A 120 -3.98 13.48 -11.10
N ALA A 121 -4.32 13.74 -9.83
CA ALA A 121 -3.78 14.86 -9.07
C ALA A 121 -2.26 14.77 -8.91
N VAL A 122 -1.72 13.60 -8.54
CA VAL A 122 -0.27 13.39 -8.40
C VAL A 122 0.45 13.52 -9.74
N ALA A 123 -0.08 12.98 -10.84
CA ALA A 123 0.54 13.10 -12.16
C ALA A 123 0.70 14.57 -12.58
N VAL A 124 -0.35 15.38 -12.43
CA VAL A 124 -0.34 16.82 -12.77
C VAL A 124 0.54 17.61 -11.80
N SER A 125 0.49 17.32 -10.49
CA SER A 125 1.34 18.01 -9.49
C SER A 125 2.83 17.69 -9.65
N THR A 126 3.20 16.43 -9.94
CA THR A 126 4.59 16.04 -10.22
C THR A 126 5.10 16.74 -11.49
N GLN A 127 4.31 16.79 -12.56
CA GLN A 127 4.69 17.49 -13.79
C GLN A 127 4.94 18.98 -13.54
N ALA A 128 4.04 19.64 -12.81
CA ALA A 128 4.13 21.06 -12.48
C ALA A 128 5.36 21.38 -11.60
N LEU A 129 5.64 20.52 -10.61
CA LEU A 129 6.82 20.65 -9.75
C LEU A 129 8.13 20.49 -10.54
N VAL A 130 8.22 19.48 -11.41
CA VAL A 130 9.39 19.27 -12.27
C VAL A 130 9.58 20.43 -13.24
N PHE A 131 8.49 20.92 -13.86
CA PHE A 131 8.54 22.12 -14.71
C PHE A 131 9.08 23.34 -13.95
N LEU A 132 8.64 23.56 -12.71
CA LEU A 132 9.13 24.66 -11.87
C LEU A 132 10.63 24.54 -11.58
N VAL A 133 11.12 23.34 -11.23
CA VAL A 133 12.56 23.11 -11.01
C VAL A 133 13.36 23.37 -12.28
N ILE A 134 12.87 22.94 -13.44
CA ILE A 134 13.55 23.17 -14.73
C ILE A 134 13.64 24.66 -15.05
N THR A 135 12.54 25.42 -14.98
CA THR A 135 12.58 26.86 -15.33
C THR A 135 13.35 27.73 -14.34
N LEU A 136 13.66 27.22 -13.13
CA LEU A 136 14.55 27.88 -12.17
C LEU A 136 16.02 27.51 -12.37
N SER A 137 16.31 26.44 -13.11
CA SER A 137 17.66 25.88 -13.25
C SER A 137 18.26 26.02 -14.65
N VAL A 138 17.42 26.17 -15.67
CA VAL A 138 17.82 26.24 -17.09
C VAL A 138 17.32 27.55 -17.67
N ASP A 139 18.24 28.47 -17.97
CA ASP A 139 17.93 29.68 -18.73
C ASP A 139 18.05 29.40 -20.23
N ARG A 140 16.89 29.29 -20.91
CA ARG A 140 16.79 29.18 -22.37
C ARG A 140 15.91 30.30 -22.90
N GLN A 141 16.45 31.07 -23.84
CA GLN A 141 15.70 32.10 -24.56
C GLN A 141 14.62 31.48 -25.46
N ARG A 142 13.59 32.26 -25.76
CA ARG A 142 12.49 31.86 -26.66
C ARG A 142 12.89 32.15 -28.12
N PRO A 143 12.25 31.51 -29.12
CA PRO A 143 12.51 31.78 -30.53
C PRO A 143 12.40 33.28 -30.89
N GLU A 144 13.24 33.77 -31.80
CA GLU A 144 13.30 35.18 -32.23
C GLU A 144 12.27 35.58 -33.31
N VAL A 145 11.12 34.90 -33.34
CA VAL A 145 9.98 35.17 -34.25
C VAL A 145 8.96 36.13 -33.64
N HIS A 146 8.02 36.66 -34.44
CA HIS A 146 6.89 37.41 -33.86
C HIS A 146 6.06 36.47 -32.97
N ARG A 147 5.78 36.92 -31.74
CA ARG A 147 5.07 36.12 -30.73
C ARG A 147 3.62 36.58 -30.63
N LEU A 148 2.70 35.60 -30.69
CA LEU A 148 1.26 35.85 -30.62
C LEU A 148 0.72 35.93 -29.17
N ASP A 149 1.57 35.66 -28.17
CA ASP A 149 1.26 35.80 -26.73
C ASP A 149 2.33 36.65 -26.03
N ALA A 150 1.94 37.32 -24.94
CA ALA A 150 2.91 37.92 -24.02
C ALA A 150 3.81 36.85 -23.39
N SER A 151 5.13 37.10 -23.33
CA SER A 151 6.08 36.15 -22.76
C SER A 151 6.20 36.31 -21.24
N PRO A 152 5.96 35.25 -20.45
CA PRO A 152 6.26 35.28 -19.02
C PRO A 152 7.79 35.33 -18.79
N PRO A 153 8.25 35.81 -17.62
CA PRO A 153 9.67 35.93 -17.24
C PRO A 153 10.27 34.57 -16.84
N THR A 154 9.99 33.54 -17.64
CA THR A 154 10.37 32.14 -17.39
C THR A 154 10.99 31.55 -18.65
N SER A 155 11.84 30.55 -18.45
CA SER A 155 12.58 29.85 -19.49
C SER A 155 11.68 29.30 -20.60
N SER A 156 12.23 29.19 -21.81
CA SER A 156 11.56 28.50 -22.91
C SER A 156 11.51 26.98 -22.67
N TYR A 157 12.53 26.41 -22.01
CA TYR A 157 12.61 24.97 -21.73
C TYR A 157 12.10 24.65 -20.30
N THR A 158 11.19 23.70 -20.07
CA THR A 158 10.34 22.96 -21.03
C THR A 158 9.03 23.70 -21.28
N SER A 159 8.27 23.33 -22.31
CA SER A 159 6.94 23.90 -22.54
C SER A 159 5.93 23.48 -21.46
N GLY A 160 5.68 24.39 -20.50
CA GLY A 160 4.77 24.16 -19.37
C GLY A 160 3.35 23.78 -19.79
N HIS A 161 2.76 24.49 -20.77
CA HIS A 161 1.42 24.17 -21.29
C HIS A 161 1.37 22.77 -21.94
N THR A 162 2.40 22.39 -22.69
CA THR A 162 2.51 21.07 -23.31
C THR A 162 2.63 19.97 -22.25
N GLY A 163 3.46 20.17 -21.23
CA GLY A 163 3.60 19.23 -20.12
C GLY A 163 2.32 19.07 -19.30
N ALA A 164 1.66 20.17 -18.98
CA ALA A 164 0.40 20.18 -18.22
C ALA A 164 -0.74 19.48 -18.99
N ALA A 165 -0.87 19.78 -20.29
CA ALA A 165 -1.78 19.06 -21.18
C ALA A 165 -1.47 17.56 -21.25
N THR A 166 -0.19 17.19 -21.37
CA THR A 166 0.23 15.78 -21.40
C THR A 166 -0.15 15.06 -20.10
N ALA A 167 0.18 15.63 -18.95
CA ALA A 167 -0.15 15.02 -17.66
C ALA A 167 -1.67 14.81 -17.47
N LEU A 168 -2.48 15.80 -17.86
CA LEU A 168 -3.94 15.69 -17.81
C LEU A 168 -4.48 14.67 -18.83
N TYR A 169 -4.30 14.89 -20.13
CA TYR A 169 -4.99 14.10 -21.15
C TYR A 169 -4.46 12.67 -21.26
N THR A 170 -3.15 12.43 -21.08
CA THR A 170 -2.59 11.08 -20.97
C THR A 170 -3.05 10.40 -19.68
N GLY A 171 -3.14 11.12 -18.56
CA GLY A 171 -3.75 10.61 -17.32
C GLY A 171 -5.20 10.15 -17.52
N LEU A 172 -6.01 10.96 -18.22
CA LEU A 172 -7.38 10.59 -18.60
C LEU A 172 -7.42 9.37 -19.54
N ALA A 173 -6.52 9.29 -20.52
CA ALA A 173 -6.43 8.14 -21.43
C ALA A 173 -6.12 6.83 -20.66
N VAL A 174 -5.20 6.87 -19.68
CA VAL A 174 -4.91 5.74 -18.79
C VAL A 174 -6.15 5.33 -17.98
N LEU A 175 -6.92 6.28 -17.44
CA LEU A 175 -8.16 5.98 -16.72
C LEU A 175 -9.24 5.37 -17.64
N VAL A 176 -9.39 5.88 -18.87
CA VAL A 176 -10.29 5.33 -19.89
C VAL A 176 -9.91 3.88 -20.22
N LEU A 177 -8.64 3.62 -20.55
CA LEU A 177 -8.16 2.29 -20.95
C LEU A 177 -8.27 1.26 -19.83
N THR A 178 -7.97 1.65 -18.58
CA THR A 178 -7.96 0.72 -17.43
C THR A 178 -9.35 0.49 -16.82
N ARG A 179 -10.33 1.38 -17.03
CA ARG A 179 -11.62 1.32 -16.30
C ARG A 179 -12.89 1.31 -17.16
N MET A 180 -12.88 1.80 -18.40
CA MET A 180 -14.06 1.66 -19.26
C MET A 180 -14.12 0.27 -19.86
N ARG A 181 -15.26 -0.43 -19.72
CA ARG A 181 -15.50 -1.74 -20.38
C ARG A 181 -16.02 -1.62 -21.82
N SER A 182 -16.39 -0.40 -22.25
CA SER A 182 -16.88 -0.08 -23.60
C SER A 182 -15.88 -0.47 -24.71
N PRO A 183 -16.34 -0.89 -25.90
CA PRO A 183 -15.47 -1.10 -27.07
C PRO A 183 -14.79 0.20 -27.52
N TRP A 184 -15.47 1.35 -27.39
CA TRP A 184 -14.98 2.67 -27.80
C TRP A 184 -13.79 3.20 -26.98
N ARG A 185 -13.39 2.51 -25.89
CA ARG A 185 -12.32 2.97 -24.99
C ARG A 185 -10.99 3.23 -25.70
N LYS A 186 -10.63 2.42 -26.71
CA LYS A 186 -9.38 2.60 -27.48
C LYS A 186 -9.43 3.87 -28.33
N ALA A 187 -10.55 4.12 -29.00
CA ALA A 187 -10.75 5.33 -29.81
C ALA A 187 -10.77 6.60 -28.94
N LEU A 188 -11.48 6.58 -27.81
CA LEU A 188 -11.53 7.71 -26.88
C LEU A 188 -10.17 7.99 -26.23
N ALA A 189 -9.42 6.95 -25.84
CA ALA A 189 -8.06 7.11 -25.34
C ALA A 189 -7.11 7.65 -26.43
N GLY A 190 -7.24 7.19 -27.67
CA GLY A 190 -6.52 7.75 -28.82
C GLY A 190 -6.79 9.24 -29.02
N LEU A 191 -8.06 9.66 -28.99
CA LEU A 191 -8.44 11.08 -29.09
C LEU A 191 -7.83 11.92 -27.94
N LEU A 192 -7.85 11.41 -26.71
CA LEU A 192 -7.21 12.08 -25.58
C LEU A 192 -5.68 12.19 -25.75
N MET A 193 -5.02 11.18 -26.31
CA MET A 193 -3.58 11.21 -26.60
C MET A 193 -3.19 12.17 -27.73
N LEU A 194 -4.13 12.57 -28.59
CA LEU A 194 -3.89 13.58 -29.63
C LEU A 194 -3.90 15.02 -29.07
N LEU A 195 -4.65 15.29 -27.99
CA LEU A 195 -4.79 16.66 -27.44
C LEU A 195 -3.45 17.30 -27.01
N PRO A 196 -2.52 16.60 -26.32
CA PRO A 196 -1.19 17.14 -26.03
C PRO A 196 -0.38 17.50 -27.28
N LEU A 197 -0.55 16.77 -28.39
CA LEU A 197 0.13 17.05 -29.66
C LEU A 197 -0.46 18.28 -30.36
N VAL A 198 -1.77 18.50 -30.22
CA VAL A 198 -2.45 19.72 -30.71
C VAL A 198 -2.03 20.95 -29.89
N VAL A 199 -1.94 20.82 -28.56
CA VAL A 199 -1.38 21.87 -27.68
C VAL A 199 0.08 22.16 -28.04
N ALA A 200 0.90 21.13 -28.19
CA ALA A 200 2.30 21.21 -28.61
C ALA A 200 2.47 22.04 -29.90
N MET A 201 1.77 21.64 -30.97
CA MET A 201 1.81 22.33 -32.25
C MET A 201 1.35 23.80 -32.14
N ALA A 202 0.33 24.07 -31.33
CA ALA A 202 -0.13 25.44 -31.08
C ALA A 202 0.91 26.30 -30.34
N ARG A 203 1.74 25.73 -29.46
CA ARG A 203 2.83 26.47 -28.79
C ARG A 203 3.98 26.81 -29.75
N LEU A 204 4.29 25.93 -30.70
CA LEU A 204 5.26 26.20 -31.78
C LEU A 204 4.73 27.26 -32.74
N TYR A 205 3.53 27.07 -33.31
CA TYR A 205 2.90 28.00 -34.25
C TYR A 205 2.80 29.45 -33.71
N ARG A 206 2.58 29.61 -32.39
CA ARG A 206 2.50 30.93 -31.73
C ARG A 206 3.87 31.56 -31.43
N GLY A 207 4.98 30.90 -31.80
CA GLY A 207 6.35 31.39 -31.62
C GLY A 207 6.86 31.34 -30.18
N MET A 208 6.24 30.52 -29.33
CA MET A 208 6.44 30.64 -27.87
C MET A 208 7.52 29.73 -27.30
N HIS A 209 7.92 28.71 -28.05
CA HIS A 209 8.80 27.62 -27.62
C HIS A 209 9.46 26.99 -28.85
N HIS A 210 10.69 26.50 -28.70
CA HIS A 210 11.34 25.69 -29.73
C HIS A 210 10.75 24.27 -29.79
N PRO A 211 10.90 23.52 -30.91
CA PRO A 211 10.49 22.11 -31.03
C PRO A 211 10.91 21.21 -29.85
N THR A 212 12.15 21.34 -29.38
CA THR A 212 12.71 20.55 -28.27
C THR A 212 12.18 20.95 -26.90
N ASP A 213 11.75 22.20 -26.71
CA ASP A 213 11.05 22.62 -25.49
C ASP A 213 9.69 21.93 -25.36
N VAL A 214 9.00 21.80 -26.48
CA VAL A 214 7.70 21.14 -26.60
C VAL A 214 7.85 19.62 -26.44
N VAL A 215 8.86 19.00 -27.07
CA VAL A 215 9.22 17.59 -26.80
C VAL A 215 9.57 17.37 -25.33
N GLY A 216 10.38 18.24 -24.71
CA GLY A 216 10.69 18.18 -23.28
C GLY A 216 9.43 18.30 -22.41
N GLY A 217 8.45 19.10 -22.82
CA GLY A 217 7.13 19.17 -22.19
C GLY A 217 6.37 17.84 -22.27
N LEU A 218 6.27 17.24 -23.45
CA LEU A 218 5.65 15.92 -23.65
C LEU A 218 6.33 14.84 -22.79
N VAL A 219 7.66 14.79 -22.79
CA VAL A 219 8.45 13.84 -21.98
C VAL A 219 8.21 14.05 -20.49
N ASN A 220 8.23 15.29 -20.01
CA ASN A 220 7.97 15.64 -18.61
C ASN A 220 6.59 15.11 -18.15
N GLY A 221 5.52 15.44 -18.88
CA GLY A 221 4.18 14.98 -18.55
C GLY A 221 4.01 13.45 -18.64
N ALA A 222 4.61 12.81 -19.64
CA ALA A 222 4.55 11.36 -19.81
C ALA A 222 5.26 10.60 -18.67
N ILE A 223 6.45 11.04 -18.25
CA ILE A 223 7.16 10.44 -17.11
C ILE A 223 6.35 10.64 -15.82
N SER A 224 5.80 11.82 -15.57
CA SER A 224 4.98 12.07 -14.36
C SER A 224 3.72 11.20 -14.32
N VAL A 225 3.07 10.96 -15.45
CA VAL A 225 1.96 9.98 -15.55
C VAL A 225 2.44 8.56 -15.30
N ALA A 226 3.60 8.15 -15.83
CA ALA A 226 4.15 6.81 -15.62
C ALA A 226 4.53 6.56 -14.15
N VAL A 227 5.16 7.55 -13.48
CA VAL A 227 5.49 7.51 -12.05
C VAL A 227 4.20 7.38 -11.21
N ALA A 228 3.20 8.22 -11.48
CA ALA A 228 1.92 8.15 -10.78
C ALA A 228 1.20 6.81 -11.02
N ALA A 229 1.18 6.30 -12.25
CA ALA A 229 0.52 5.03 -12.60
C ALA A 229 1.19 3.84 -11.90
N ARG A 230 2.53 3.77 -11.94
CA ARG A 230 3.31 2.67 -11.33
C ARG A 230 3.15 2.61 -9.81
N LEU A 231 2.89 3.74 -9.15
CA LEU A 231 2.78 3.79 -7.69
C LEU A 231 1.34 3.75 -7.16
N LEU A 232 0.34 4.09 -7.98
CA LEU A 232 -1.05 4.24 -7.53
C LEU A 232 -2.04 3.31 -8.24
N LEU A 233 -1.73 2.86 -9.45
CA LEU A 233 -2.60 1.99 -10.26
C LEU A 233 -2.08 0.55 -10.40
N VAL A 234 -0.76 0.32 -10.29
CA VAL A 234 -0.20 -1.03 -10.19
C VAL A 234 -0.33 -1.50 -8.75
N ASP A 235 -1.40 -2.24 -8.47
CA ASP A 235 -1.38 -3.19 -7.37
C ASP A 235 -0.37 -4.28 -7.75
N ALA A 236 0.80 -4.24 -7.13
CA ALA A 236 1.74 -5.35 -7.22
C ALA A 236 1.08 -6.55 -6.56
N THR A 237 0.52 -7.44 -7.39
CA THR A 237 0.37 -8.85 -7.05
C THR A 237 1.77 -9.38 -6.77
N VAL A 238 2.20 -9.27 -5.52
CA VAL A 238 3.36 -9.97 -5.01
C VAL A 238 2.96 -11.43 -4.94
N THR A 239 3.05 -12.13 -6.07
CA THR A 239 3.31 -13.56 -6.07
C THR A 239 4.53 -13.76 -5.19
N ALA A 240 4.36 -14.42 -4.05
CA ALA A 240 5.49 -14.93 -3.32
C ALA A 240 6.17 -15.94 -4.25
N GLU A 241 7.41 -15.65 -4.67
CA GLU A 241 8.21 -16.71 -5.28
C GLU A 241 8.38 -17.82 -4.24
N PRO A 242 8.21 -19.10 -4.62
CA PRO A 242 8.46 -20.20 -3.72
C PRO A 242 9.90 -20.09 -3.22
N HIS A 243 10.10 -20.14 -1.91
CA HIS A 243 11.45 -20.14 -1.35
C HIS A 243 12.17 -21.39 -1.84
N ALA A 244 13.24 -21.19 -2.61
CA ALA A 244 14.25 -22.22 -2.77
C ALA A 244 14.83 -22.48 -1.37
N THR A 245 14.65 -23.70 -0.89
CA THR A 245 15.28 -24.20 0.34
C THR A 245 16.79 -24.21 0.13
N THR A 246 17.47 -23.15 0.57
CA THR A 246 18.94 -23.16 0.69
C THR A 246 19.32 -24.01 1.89
N ASP A 247 20.28 -24.92 1.66
CA ASP A 247 20.67 -26.02 2.54
C ASP A 247 20.81 -25.67 4.03
N ASP A 248 20.22 -26.51 4.89
CA ASP A 248 20.56 -26.61 6.31
C ASP A 248 21.18 -27.99 6.58
N PRO A 249 22.46 -28.08 6.99
CA PRO A 249 23.15 -29.35 7.22
C PRO A 249 22.80 -29.98 8.58
N ALA A 250 21.52 -30.24 8.83
CA ALA A 250 21.05 -31.01 9.99
C ALA A 250 19.84 -31.89 9.62
N GLY A 251 20.07 -33.19 9.44
CA GLY A 251 19.06 -34.15 8.99
C GLY A 251 17.98 -34.45 10.01
N GLY A 252 16.92 -33.64 10.06
CA GLY A 252 15.59 -34.04 10.54
C GLY A 252 14.68 -34.36 9.34
N PRO A 253 13.88 -35.44 9.37
CA PRO A 253 12.96 -35.74 8.26
C PRO A 253 11.94 -34.62 8.11
N ALA A 254 11.88 -34.01 6.93
CA ALA A 254 10.82 -33.06 6.60
C ALA A 254 9.44 -33.73 6.82
N PRO A 255 8.47 -33.05 7.45
CA PRO A 255 7.14 -33.62 7.64
C PRO A 255 6.56 -33.93 6.25
N ALA A 256 6.21 -35.19 6.03
CA ALA A 256 5.66 -35.64 4.78
C ALA A 256 4.43 -34.80 4.41
N ALA A 257 4.24 -34.55 3.11
CA ALA A 257 3.06 -33.84 2.61
C ALA A 257 1.81 -34.69 2.83
N THR A 258 1.22 -34.61 4.02
CA THR A 258 -0.02 -35.30 4.37
C THR A 258 -1.12 -34.83 3.42
N GLU A 259 -1.78 -35.78 2.76
CA GLU A 259 -2.95 -35.49 1.94
C GLU A 259 -3.95 -34.67 2.75
N THR A 260 -4.42 -33.56 2.17
CA THR A 260 -5.36 -32.66 2.84
C THR A 260 -6.65 -33.42 3.14
N PRO A 261 -7.05 -33.59 4.41
CA PRO A 261 -8.33 -34.21 4.74
C PRO A 261 -9.44 -33.42 4.05
N ALA A 262 -10.33 -34.12 3.33
CA ALA A 262 -11.53 -33.48 2.81
C ALA A 262 -12.32 -32.91 4.00
N LEU A 263 -12.71 -31.63 3.91
CA LEU A 263 -13.49 -30.97 4.95
C LEU A 263 -14.72 -31.80 5.29
N ALA A 264 -14.85 -32.18 6.55
CA ALA A 264 -16.03 -32.91 7.04
C ALA A 264 -17.27 -32.05 6.77
N ARG A 265 -18.30 -32.61 6.13
CA ARG A 265 -19.55 -31.88 5.90
C ARG A 265 -20.30 -31.71 7.22
N GLY A 266 -20.89 -30.54 7.43
CA GLY A 266 -21.62 -30.16 8.64
C GLY A 266 -21.98 -28.68 8.63
N THR A 267 -22.33 -28.14 9.79
CA THR A 267 -22.76 -26.75 9.95
C THR A 267 -21.60 -25.76 9.75
N VAL A 268 -21.80 -24.74 8.92
CA VAL A 268 -20.88 -23.61 8.76
C VAL A 268 -21.35 -22.43 9.61
N PHE A 269 -20.43 -21.86 10.38
CA PHE A 269 -20.70 -20.65 11.17
C PHE A 269 -19.99 -19.43 10.54
N VAL A 270 -20.77 -18.45 10.12
CA VAL A 270 -20.28 -17.20 9.51
C VAL A 270 -20.27 -16.10 10.57
N VAL A 271 -19.10 -15.83 11.15
CA VAL A 271 -18.89 -14.72 12.09
C VAL A 271 -18.70 -13.45 11.29
N HIS A 272 -19.58 -12.45 11.43
CA HIS A 272 -19.53 -11.24 10.62
C HIS A 272 -19.69 -9.94 11.40
N ASN A 273 -18.92 -8.92 10.99
CA ASN A 273 -19.10 -7.56 11.46
C ASN A 273 -20.19 -6.86 10.62
N PRO A 274 -21.31 -6.41 11.22
CA PRO A 274 -22.45 -5.83 10.50
C PRO A 274 -22.15 -4.46 9.87
N SER A 275 -21.14 -3.73 10.36
CA SER A 275 -20.73 -2.44 9.80
C SER A 275 -20.08 -2.55 8.40
N VAL A 276 -19.59 -3.74 8.05
CA VAL A 276 -18.96 -4.03 6.75
C VAL A 276 -19.69 -5.14 5.97
N THR A 277 -20.46 -6.00 6.63
CA THR A 277 -21.16 -7.14 6.02
C THR A 277 -22.68 -6.96 6.08
N GLY A 278 -23.24 -6.24 5.11
CA GLY A 278 -24.69 -6.00 5.02
C GLY A 278 -25.51 -7.20 4.51
N ALA A 279 -26.84 -7.10 4.56
CA ALA A 279 -27.76 -8.18 4.21
C ALA A 279 -27.54 -8.81 2.81
N GLY A 280 -27.19 -7.99 1.81
CA GLY A 280 -26.86 -8.48 0.46
C GLY A 280 -25.60 -9.36 0.43
N ALA A 281 -24.55 -8.97 1.16
CA ALA A 281 -23.33 -9.76 1.28
C ALA A 281 -23.59 -11.10 1.97
N ARG A 282 -24.44 -11.14 3.00
CA ARG A 282 -24.84 -12.41 3.64
C ARG A 282 -25.56 -13.36 2.67
N ALA A 283 -26.44 -12.82 1.81
CA ALA A 283 -27.11 -13.61 0.78
C ALA A 283 -26.13 -14.16 -0.27
N GLU A 284 -25.16 -13.34 -0.70
CA GLU A 284 -24.08 -13.75 -1.61
C GLU A 284 -23.17 -14.82 -1.00
N LEU A 285 -22.75 -14.66 0.26
CA LEU A 285 -21.96 -15.64 1.02
C LEU A 285 -22.71 -16.97 1.16
N ARG A 286 -24.00 -16.95 1.54
CA ARG A 286 -24.83 -18.16 1.62
C ARG A 286 -24.96 -18.84 0.25
N ALA A 287 -25.17 -18.08 -0.82
CA ALA A 287 -25.27 -18.63 -2.17
C ALA A 287 -23.93 -19.21 -2.67
N LEU A 288 -22.78 -18.65 -2.25
CA LEU A 288 -21.46 -19.19 -2.55
C LEU A 288 -21.20 -20.48 -1.75
N LEU A 289 -21.47 -20.48 -0.44
CA LEU A 289 -21.36 -21.67 0.42
C LEU A 289 -22.20 -22.84 -0.11
N GLY A 290 -23.47 -22.61 -0.48
CA GLY A 290 -24.34 -23.63 -1.07
C GLY A 290 -23.80 -24.19 -2.40
N ARG A 291 -23.16 -23.38 -3.25
CA ARG A 291 -22.48 -23.89 -4.48
C ARG A 291 -21.33 -24.86 -4.19
N HIS A 292 -20.74 -24.78 -3.00
CA HIS A 292 -19.70 -25.70 -2.52
C HIS A 292 -20.24 -26.82 -1.61
N GLY A 293 -21.58 -26.98 -1.52
CA GLY A 293 -22.22 -28.06 -0.76
C GLY A 293 -22.38 -27.78 0.74
N TRP A 294 -22.33 -26.51 1.14
CA TRP A 294 -22.57 -26.06 2.51
C TRP A 294 -23.95 -25.40 2.62
N ASP A 295 -24.99 -26.22 2.80
CA ASP A 295 -26.38 -25.75 2.87
C ASP A 295 -26.78 -25.29 4.29
N ASP A 296 -26.23 -25.95 5.32
CA ASP A 296 -26.46 -25.59 6.72
C ASP A 296 -25.47 -24.49 7.16
N VAL A 297 -25.96 -23.25 7.16
CA VAL A 297 -25.16 -22.05 7.44
C VAL A 297 -25.84 -21.17 8.48
N VAL A 298 -25.17 -21.00 9.62
CA VAL A 298 -25.53 -20.10 10.71
C VAL A 298 -24.74 -18.80 10.56
N PHE A 299 -25.38 -17.64 10.73
CA PHE A 299 -24.71 -16.34 10.72
C PHE A 299 -24.70 -15.78 12.15
N LEU A 300 -23.51 -15.46 12.65
CA LEU A 300 -23.31 -14.88 13.98
C LEU A 300 -22.79 -13.45 13.81
N GLU A 301 -23.51 -12.49 14.38
CA GLU A 301 -23.19 -11.06 14.28
C GLU A 301 -22.32 -10.63 15.47
N THR A 302 -21.19 -9.97 15.19
CA THR A 302 -20.30 -9.42 16.24
C THR A 302 -20.77 -8.06 16.72
N THR A 303 -20.58 -7.73 18.00
CA THR A 303 -20.82 -6.37 18.54
C THR A 303 -19.50 -5.66 18.85
N PRO A 304 -19.49 -4.35 19.20
CA PRO A 304 -18.29 -3.68 19.69
C PRO A 304 -17.73 -4.30 20.99
N GLU A 305 -18.61 -4.82 21.84
CA GLU A 305 -18.28 -5.45 23.12
C GLU A 305 -17.83 -6.92 22.96
N ASP A 306 -18.30 -7.59 21.91
CA ASP A 306 -17.91 -8.96 21.53
C ASP A 306 -17.54 -9.01 20.03
N PRO A 307 -16.31 -8.63 19.67
CA PRO A 307 -15.88 -8.43 18.28
C PRO A 307 -15.55 -9.73 17.53
N GLY A 308 -15.99 -10.89 18.03
CA GLY A 308 -15.64 -12.22 17.51
C GLY A 308 -15.54 -13.35 18.56
N PRO A 309 -15.06 -13.13 19.81
CA PRO A 309 -14.75 -14.24 20.71
C PRO A 309 -15.96 -15.09 21.12
N GLY A 310 -17.08 -14.48 21.49
CA GLY A 310 -18.30 -15.19 21.86
C GLY A 310 -18.88 -15.98 20.70
N GLN A 311 -18.85 -15.41 19.48
CA GLN A 311 -19.33 -16.08 18.27
C GLN A 311 -18.45 -17.27 17.89
N ALA A 312 -17.12 -17.16 18.04
CA ALA A 312 -16.20 -18.27 17.81
C ALA A 312 -16.43 -19.41 18.82
N ARG A 313 -16.57 -19.09 20.12
CA ARG A 313 -16.93 -20.08 21.15
C ARG A 313 -18.29 -20.71 20.93
N GLU A 314 -19.26 -19.97 20.38
CA GLU A 314 -20.58 -20.50 20.01
C GLU A 314 -20.46 -21.49 18.84
N ALA A 315 -19.72 -21.14 17.79
CA ALA A 315 -19.44 -22.03 16.67
C ALA A 315 -18.76 -23.35 17.11
N VAL A 316 -17.72 -23.26 17.94
CA VAL A 316 -17.03 -24.45 18.48
C VAL A 316 -17.97 -25.34 19.31
N ARG A 317 -18.76 -24.74 20.23
CA ARG A 317 -19.78 -25.49 21.01
C ARG A 317 -20.90 -26.06 20.14
N GLY A 318 -21.22 -25.40 19.03
CA GLY A 318 -22.17 -25.86 18.02
C GLY A 318 -21.63 -26.95 17.09
N GLY A 319 -20.38 -27.39 17.25
CA GLY A 319 -19.78 -28.43 16.41
C GLY A 319 -19.48 -27.96 14.99
N ALA A 320 -19.07 -26.70 14.82
CA ALA A 320 -18.75 -26.11 13.53
C ALA A 320 -17.78 -26.98 12.70
N ALA A 321 -18.21 -27.36 11.50
CA ALA A 321 -17.37 -28.02 10.51
C ALA A 321 -16.43 -27.04 9.79
N LEU A 322 -16.81 -25.76 9.76
CA LEU A 322 -16.06 -24.65 9.20
C LEU A 322 -16.53 -23.35 9.88
N VAL A 323 -15.58 -22.48 10.25
CA VAL A 323 -15.87 -21.08 10.60
C VAL A 323 -15.43 -20.18 9.46
N VAL A 324 -16.29 -19.25 9.06
CA VAL A 324 -16.00 -18.22 8.05
C VAL A 324 -16.01 -16.86 8.75
N VAL A 325 -14.88 -16.16 8.75
CA VAL A 325 -14.78 -14.83 9.39
C VAL A 325 -14.83 -13.70 8.37
N CYS A 326 -15.88 -12.87 8.45
CA CYS A 326 -16.15 -11.73 7.59
C CYS A 326 -15.87 -10.42 8.34
N GLY A 327 -14.62 -9.98 8.33
CA GLY A 327 -14.17 -8.85 9.15
C GLY A 327 -12.82 -8.27 8.74
N GLY A 328 -12.34 -7.35 9.58
CA GLY A 328 -10.95 -6.85 9.52
C GLY A 328 -10.06 -7.56 10.53
N ASP A 329 -8.81 -7.10 10.63
CA ASP A 329 -7.73 -7.75 11.37
C ASP A 329 -8.10 -8.06 12.84
N GLY A 330 -8.74 -7.14 13.57
CA GLY A 330 -9.16 -7.39 14.95
C GLY A 330 -10.23 -8.48 15.10
N THR A 331 -11.19 -8.59 14.17
CA THR A 331 -12.18 -9.69 14.15
C THR A 331 -11.51 -11.01 13.77
N VAL A 332 -10.58 -10.99 12.80
CA VAL A 332 -9.80 -12.17 12.40
C VAL A 332 -8.97 -12.70 13.56
N ARG A 333 -8.21 -11.82 14.25
CA ARG A 333 -7.45 -12.13 15.47
C ARG A 333 -8.34 -12.75 16.55
N ALA A 334 -9.46 -12.10 16.85
CA ALA A 334 -10.37 -12.53 17.90
C ALA A 334 -10.96 -13.94 17.64
N VAL A 335 -11.35 -14.22 16.40
CA VAL A 335 -11.82 -15.57 16.00
C VAL A 335 -10.66 -16.57 15.98
N ALA A 336 -9.51 -16.20 15.42
CA ALA A 336 -8.31 -17.05 15.33
C ALA A 336 -7.84 -17.55 16.71
N GLY A 337 -7.82 -16.66 17.72
CA GLY A 337 -7.40 -17.01 19.08
C GLY A 337 -8.34 -18.00 19.79
N GLU A 338 -9.64 -17.93 19.54
CA GLU A 338 -10.63 -18.88 20.11
C GLU A 338 -10.73 -20.20 19.33
N LEU A 339 -10.23 -20.24 18.08
CA LEU A 339 -10.13 -21.46 17.28
C LEU A 339 -8.79 -22.18 17.44
N ALA A 340 -7.82 -21.58 18.12
CA ALA A 340 -6.54 -22.19 18.44
C ALA A 340 -6.73 -23.56 19.12
N ASP A 341 -6.04 -24.58 18.62
CA ASP A 341 -6.05 -25.98 19.07
C ASP A 341 -7.43 -26.68 19.04
N THR A 342 -8.49 -26.02 18.56
CA THR A 342 -9.83 -26.64 18.41
C THR A 342 -9.91 -27.62 17.23
N GLY A 343 -8.98 -27.53 16.27
CA GLY A 343 -9.02 -28.25 15.00
C GLY A 343 -10.08 -27.77 14.01
N VAL A 344 -10.94 -26.81 14.38
CA VAL A 344 -11.99 -26.27 13.50
C VAL A 344 -11.34 -25.39 12.41
N PRO A 345 -11.57 -25.68 11.11
CA PRO A 345 -11.01 -24.89 10.03
C PRO A 345 -11.59 -23.46 9.99
N LEU A 346 -10.74 -22.49 9.64
CA LEU A 346 -11.08 -21.08 9.46
C LEU A 346 -10.93 -20.66 7.98
N ALA A 347 -11.97 -20.07 7.41
CA ALA A 347 -11.90 -19.36 6.13
C ALA A 347 -11.94 -17.83 6.36
N LEU A 348 -10.99 -17.10 5.78
CA LEU A 348 -10.90 -15.65 5.90
C LEU A 348 -11.65 -14.97 4.75
N VAL A 349 -12.57 -14.06 5.08
CA VAL A 349 -13.28 -13.20 4.11
C VAL A 349 -12.86 -11.74 4.38
N PRO A 350 -11.94 -11.17 3.58
CA PRO A 350 -11.33 -9.88 3.84
C PRO A 350 -12.31 -8.70 3.70
N SER A 351 -12.80 -8.19 4.83
CA SER A 351 -13.76 -7.07 4.88
C SER A 351 -13.22 -5.83 5.61
N GLY A 352 -11.95 -5.84 6.04
CA GLY A 352 -11.27 -4.72 6.71
C GLY A 352 -10.31 -3.92 5.82
N THR A 353 -9.59 -3.01 6.47
CA THR A 353 -8.63 -2.08 5.82
C THR A 353 -7.25 -2.70 5.63
N GLY A 354 -6.74 -3.43 6.63
CA GLY A 354 -5.44 -4.10 6.60
C GLY A 354 -5.52 -5.43 5.87
N ASN A 355 -6.24 -6.39 6.47
CA ASN A 355 -6.38 -7.79 6.05
C ASN A 355 -5.02 -8.51 5.96
N LEU A 356 -4.17 -8.29 6.95
CA LEU A 356 -2.76 -8.69 7.00
C LEU A 356 -2.59 -10.21 6.95
N LEU A 357 -3.34 -10.96 7.75
CA LEU A 357 -3.26 -12.43 7.72
C LEU A 357 -3.64 -12.97 6.34
N ALA A 358 -4.78 -12.51 5.78
CA ALA A 358 -5.22 -12.92 4.45
C ALA A 358 -4.20 -12.60 3.35
N ARG A 359 -3.52 -11.44 3.41
CA ARG A 359 -2.44 -11.08 2.48
C ARG A 359 -1.25 -12.01 2.56
N ASN A 360 -0.77 -12.31 3.77
CA ASN A 360 0.39 -13.17 3.97
C ASN A 360 0.09 -14.64 3.61
N LEU A 361 -1.17 -15.06 3.70
CA LEU A 361 -1.65 -16.36 3.24
C LEU A 361 -2.05 -16.39 1.74
N GLY A 362 -1.79 -15.32 0.99
CA GLY A 362 -2.01 -15.27 -0.47
C GLY A 362 -3.46 -15.17 -0.92
N LEU A 363 -4.41 -14.90 -0.03
CA LEU A 363 -5.84 -14.80 -0.37
C LEU A 363 -6.14 -13.53 -1.19
N PRO A 364 -7.06 -13.62 -2.18
CA PRO A 364 -7.65 -12.44 -2.82
C PRO A 364 -8.26 -11.46 -1.79
N LEU A 365 -8.23 -10.17 -2.09
CA LEU A 365 -8.82 -9.12 -1.24
C LEU A 365 -10.29 -8.81 -1.57
N ASP A 366 -10.85 -9.49 -2.55
CA ASP A 366 -12.26 -9.43 -2.90
C ASP A 366 -13.00 -10.50 -2.08
N PRO A 367 -14.01 -10.15 -1.27
CA PRO A 367 -14.64 -11.07 -0.31
C PRO A 367 -15.14 -12.38 -0.93
N ALA A 368 -15.80 -12.31 -2.09
CA ALA A 368 -16.36 -13.48 -2.75
C ALA A 368 -15.24 -14.38 -3.30
N LYS A 369 -14.23 -13.79 -3.95
CA LYS A 369 -13.08 -14.54 -4.46
C LYS A 369 -12.21 -15.13 -3.35
N ALA A 370 -12.11 -14.46 -2.21
CA ALA A 370 -11.38 -14.98 -1.06
C ALA A 370 -12.02 -16.26 -0.53
N LEU A 371 -13.35 -16.25 -0.35
CA LEU A 371 -14.09 -17.43 0.08
C LEU A 371 -14.06 -18.55 -0.97
N GLU A 372 -14.22 -18.23 -2.25
CA GLU A 372 -14.14 -19.20 -3.35
C GLU A 372 -12.75 -19.85 -3.43
N ALA A 373 -11.67 -19.06 -3.31
CA ALA A 373 -10.29 -19.56 -3.31
C ALA A 373 -9.95 -20.37 -2.04
N ALA A 374 -10.54 -20.03 -0.89
CA ALA A 374 -10.40 -20.80 0.34
C ALA A 374 -11.14 -22.15 0.25
N LEU A 375 -12.40 -22.16 -0.20
CA LEU A 375 -13.23 -23.38 -0.31
C LEU A 375 -12.73 -24.35 -1.39
N THR A 376 -12.09 -23.84 -2.45
CA THR A 376 -11.44 -24.66 -3.51
C THR A 376 -9.96 -24.92 -3.25
N GLY A 377 -9.45 -24.44 -2.13
CA GLY A 377 -8.04 -24.42 -1.76
C GLY A 377 -7.55 -25.70 -1.07
N ARG A 378 -6.70 -25.51 -0.06
CA ARG A 378 -6.21 -26.54 0.86
C ARG A 378 -6.32 -26.04 2.30
N ALA A 379 -6.49 -26.96 3.26
CA ALA A 379 -6.23 -26.66 4.66
C ALA A 379 -4.71 -26.55 4.89
N ARG A 380 -4.29 -25.50 5.59
CA ARG A 380 -2.92 -25.29 6.07
C ARG A 380 -3.01 -25.07 7.57
N ARG A 381 -2.29 -25.85 8.37
CA ARG A 381 -2.06 -25.49 9.77
C ARG A 381 -1.05 -24.35 9.79
N ILE A 382 -1.35 -23.30 10.55
CA ILE A 382 -0.45 -22.18 10.80
C ILE A 382 -0.22 -22.05 12.30
N ASP A 383 0.96 -21.57 12.64
CA ASP A 383 1.36 -21.19 13.96
C ASP A 383 0.61 -19.93 14.40
N LEU A 384 0.37 -19.82 15.70
CA LEU A 384 -0.02 -18.56 16.34
C LEU A 384 1.05 -18.15 17.34
N GLY A 385 1.24 -16.85 17.52
CA GLY A 385 1.98 -16.34 18.66
C GLY A 385 1.08 -16.25 19.89
N ARG A 386 1.64 -16.47 21.07
CA ARG A 386 1.00 -16.25 22.38
C ARG A 386 1.83 -15.25 23.17
N VAL A 387 1.22 -14.14 23.56
CA VAL A 387 1.84 -13.03 24.27
C VAL A 387 1.23 -12.86 25.67
N GLU A 388 2.07 -12.56 26.67
CA GLU A 388 1.65 -12.23 28.04
C GLU A 388 2.65 -11.28 28.72
N GLY A 389 2.27 -10.71 29.87
CA GLY A 389 3.16 -9.85 30.64
C GLY A 389 2.46 -9.13 31.80
N ASP A 390 3.07 -8.10 32.37
CA ASP A 390 2.50 -7.36 33.51
C ASP A 390 1.12 -6.79 33.17
N GLY A 391 0.05 -7.31 33.77
CA GLY A 391 -1.33 -6.88 33.46
C GLY A 391 -1.83 -7.22 32.04
N LEU A 392 -1.06 -7.98 31.25
CA LEU A 392 -1.47 -8.49 29.94
C LEU A 392 -1.72 -10.01 30.08
N PRO A 393 -2.99 -10.47 30.08
CA PRO A 393 -3.28 -11.90 30.12
C PRO A 393 -2.76 -12.60 28.85
N ALA A 394 -2.53 -13.90 28.96
CA ALA A 394 -2.17 -14.78 27.86
C ALA A 394 -3.14 -14.64 26.68
N THR A 395 -2.67 -14.04 25.59
CA THR A 395 -3.49 -13.71 24.42
C THR A 395 -2.80 -14.22 23.14
N ALA A 396 -3.57 -14.78 22.22
CA ALA A 396 -3.06 -15.22 20.93
C ALA A 396 -3.03 -14.08 19.90
N PHE A 397 -2.04 -14.11 19.01
CA PHE A 397 -1.93 -13.22 17.84
C PHE A 397 -1.53 -14.04 16.61
N ALA A 398 -1.98 -13.62 15.43
CA ALA A 398 -1.77 -14.32 14.17
C ALA A 398 -0.79 -13.61 13.23
N VAL A 399 -0.50 -12.33 13.46
CA VAL A 399 0.29 -11.48 12.55
C VAL A 399 1.56 -10.96 13.24
N MET A 400 1.41 -10.15 14.30
CA MET A 400 2.54 -9.58 15.04
C MET A 400 2.18 -9.16 16.47
N ALA A 401 3.19 -8.95 17.31
CA ALA A 401 3.10 -8.28 18.60
C ALA A 401 4.38 -7.47 18.85
N GLY A 402 4.34 -6.46 19.71
CA GLY A 402 5.51 -5.59 19.89
C GLY A 402 5.46 -4.68 21.12
N ALA A 403 6.55 -3.94 21.30
CA ALA A 403 6.66 -2.89 22.32
C ALA A 403 7.56 -1.73 21.85
N GLY A 404 7.36 -0.56 22.46
CA GLY A 404 8.04 0.69 22.07
C GLY A 404 7.32 1.40 20.92
N LEU A 405 8.07 1.92 19.95
CA LEU A 405 7.59 2.87 18.94
C LEU A 405 6.23 2.51 18.32
N ASP A 406 6.07 1.30 17.77
CA ASP A 406 4.84 0.90 17.05
C ASP A 406 3.60 0.88 17.97
N ALA A 407 3.76 0.29 19.16
CA ALA A 407 2.72 0.24 20.17
C ALA A 407 2.33 1.64 20.69
N ALA A 408 3.31 2.54 20.83
CA ALA A 408 3.07 3.93 21.18
C ALA A 408 2.27 4.68 20.09
N VAL A 409 2.53 4.40 18.81
CA VAL A 409 1.72 4.99 17.72
C VAL A 409 0.30 4.43 17.70
N MET A 410 0.11 3.14 18.03
CA MET A 410 -1.22 2.55 18.18
C MET A 410 -1.99 3.11 19.37
N GLU A 411 -1.37 3.25 20.54
CA GLU A 411 -2.03 3.73 21.76
C GLU A 411 -2.56 5.16 21.64
N ARG A 412 -1.77 6.08 21.06
CA ARG A 412 -2.25 7.45 20.78
C ARG A 412 -3.37 7.50 19.73
N THR A 413 -3.68 6.37 19.09
CA THR A 413 -4.76 6.18 18.10
C THR A 413 -6.00 5.49 18.70
N GLY A 414 -6.41 5.88 19.91
CA GLY A 414 -7.65 5.39 20.55
C GLY A 414 -8.93 5.64 19.74
N ASP A 415 -10.07 5.08 20.14
CA ASP A 415 -11.27 4.92 19.27
C ASP A 415 -11.88 6.22 18.67
N ARG A 416 -11.61 7.39 19.26
CA ARG A 416 -11.95 8.68 18.64
C ARG A 416 -11.09 9.01 17.41
N ALA A 417 -9.84 8.57 17.35
CA ALA A 417 -8.97 8.68 16.19
C ALA A 417 -9.39 7.72 15.06
N LYS A 418 -9.93 6.53 15.39
CA LYS A 418 -10.44 5.56 14.40
C LYS A 418 -11.54 6.12 13.48
N SER A 419 -12.18 7.25 13.82
CA SER A 419 -13.25 7.87 13.00
C SER A 419 -13.06 9.36 12.64
N ALA A 420 -12.14 10.12 13.27
CA ALA A 420 -12.08 11.59 13.11
C ALA A 420 -10.75 12.16 12.57
N LEU A 421 -9.61 11.48 12.75
CA LEU A 421 -8.31 11.88 12.20
C LEU A 421 -7.58 10.62 11.69
N GLY A 422 -7.32 10.53 10.38
CA GLY A 422 -6.55 9.39 9.83
C GLY A 422 -5.08 9.39 10.26
N TRP A 423 -4.22 8.64 9.53
CA TRP A 423 -2.77 8.60 9.79
C TRP A 423 -1.96 9.93 9.62
N PRO A 424 -2.49 11.15 9.29
CA PRO A 424 -1.76 12.37 9.68
C PRO A 424 -1.44 12.38 11.18
N ALA A 425 -2.37 11.98 12.05
CA ALA A 425 -2.14 11.87 13.49
C ALA A 425 -1.17 10.72 13.82
N TYR A 426 -1.34 9.54 13.22
CA TYR A 426 -0.43 8.40 13.38
C TYR A 426 1.02 8.72 12.97
N VAL A 427 1.26 9.37 11.82
CA VAL A 427 2.64 9.73 11.41
C VAL A 427 3.21 10.83 12.29
N LEU A 428 2.43 11.84 12.66
CA LEU A 428 2.93 12.89 13.54
C LEU A 428 3.19 12.36 14.96
N ALA A 429 2.32 11.50 15.49
CA ALA A 429 2.55 10.78 16.74
C ALA A 429 3.80 9.88 16.64
N GLY A 430 3.96 9.12 15.55
CA GLY A 430 5.16 8.32 15.31
C GLY A 430 6.43 9.17 15.15
N MET A 431 6.33 10.39 14.62
CA MET A 431 7.46 11.34 14.52
C MET A 431 7.78 12.03 15.85
N GLU A 432 6.78 12.32 16.69
CA GLU A 432 6.97 12.75 18.07
C GLU A 432 7.63 11.63 18.90
N GLU A 433 7.20 10.39 18.69
CA GLU A 433 7.69 9.21 19.41
C GLU A 433 9.09 8.75 18.93
N ILE A 434 9.48 9.04 17.68
CA ILE A 434 10.89 8.99 17.24
C ILE A 434 11.78 9.93 18.08
N GLY A 435 11.20 10.98 18.68
CA GLY A 435 11.88 11.85 19.64
C GLY A 435 12.21 11.20 20.99
N ASN A 436 11.50 10.15 21.39
CA ASN A 436 11.83 9.40 22.59
C ASN A 436 13.12 8.60 22.39
N GLY A 437 13.91 8.45 23.46
CA GLY A 437 15.15 7.69 23.44
C GLY A 437 14.90 6.17 23.29
N PRO A 438 15.90 5.37 22.92
CA PRO A 438 15.78 3.92 23.04
C PRO A 438 15.58 3.51 24.51
N ALA A 439 14.87 2.42 24.73
CA ALA A 439 14.76 1.77 26.04
C ALA A 439 15.83 0.67 26.16
N GLU A 440 16.43 0.49 27.34
CA GLU A 440 17.21 -0.71 27.63
C GLU A 440 16.25 -1.91 27.75
N VAL A 441 16.52 -2.95 26.98
CA VAL A 441 15.79 -4.22 26.99
C VAL A 441 16.77 -5.39 27.17
N THR A 442 16.45 -6.29 28.09
CA THR A 442 17.08 -7.60 28.22
C THR A 442 16.20 -8.63 27.51
N LEU A 443 16.77 -9.29 26.50
CA LEU A 443 16.14 -10.32 25.69
C LEU A 443 16.69 -11.68 26.13
N ARG A 444 15.83 -12.66 26.39
CA ARG A 444 16.21 -14.06 26.55
C ARG A 444 15.42 -14.88 25.54
N LEU A 445 16.11 -15.50 24.60
CA LEU A 445 15.52 -16.24 23.48
C LEU A 445 15.82 -17.73 23.67
N ASP A 446 14.77 -18.54 23.76
CA ASP A 446 14.81 -19.96 24.10
C ASP A 446 15.70 -20.22 25.33
N ASP A 447 16.56 -21.24 25.29
CA ASP A 447 17.57 -21.54 26.33
C ASP A 447 18.87 -20.72 26.16
N GLY A 448 18.83 -19.67 25.33
CA GLY A 448 19.99 -18.81 25.03
C GLY A 448 20.39 -17.87 26.17
N PRO A 449 21.61 -17.31 26.11
CA PRO A 449 22.08 -16.32 27.08
C PRO A 449 21.28 -15.02 26.98
N ALA A 450 21.12 -14.32 28.10
CA ALA A 450 20.45 -13.02 28.13
C ALA A 450 21.25 -11.96 27.36
N LEU A 451 20.64 -11.38 26.33
CA LEU A 451 21.19 -10.32 25.48
C LEU A 451 20.65 -8.97 25.95
N ARG A 452 21.53 -8.06 26.38
CA ARG A 452 21.14 -6.65 26.60
C ARG A 452 21.21 -5.89 25.28
N ARG A 453 20.22 -5.04 25.05
CA ARG A 453 20.12 -4.14 23.90
C ARG A 453 19.52 -2.80 24.32
N GLU A 454 19.84 -1.77 23.56
CA GLU A 454 18.99 -0.60 23.45
C GLU A 454 18.02 -0.85 22.28
N ALA A 455 16.75 -0.47 22.44
CA ALA A 455 15.75 -0.65 21.39
C ALA A 455 14.75 0.52 21.41
N ARG A 456 14.49 1.10 20.24
CA ARG A 456 13.37 2.03 20.02
C ARG A 456 12.07 1.30 19.75
N MET A 457 12.17 0.08 19.23
CA MET A 457 11.06 -0.81 18.92
C MET A 457 11.57 -2.24 18.98
N VAL A 458 10.74 -3.12 19.52
CA VAL A 458 10.84 -4.56 19.34
C VAL A 458 9.54 -5.06 18.73
N LEU A 459 9.64 -5.89 17.69
CA LEU A 459 8.50 -6.46 16.98
C LEU A 459 8.72 -7.95 16.80
N VAL A 460 7.80 -8.75 17.31
CA VAL A 460 7.67 -10.17 17.03
C VAL A 460 6.69 -10.37 15.88
N ALA A 461 7.10 -11.05 14.83
CA ALA A 461 6.29 -11.37 13.67
C ALA A 461 6.04 -12.88 13.56
N ASN A 462 4.79 -13.26 13.31
CA ASN A 462 4.40 -14.57 12.79
C ASN A 462 4.34 -14.57 11.25
N VAL A 463 4.19 -13.38 10.64
CA VAL A 463 4.18 -13.21 9.18
C VAL A 463 4.94 -11.95 8.74
N GLY A 464 5.66 -12.06 7.62
CA GLY A 464 6.65 -11.04 7.24
C GLY A 464 6.15 -9.73 6.61
N THR A 465 4.89 -9.66 6.16
CA THR A 465 4.42 -8.56 5.28
C THR A 465 3.36 -7.66 5.94
N LEU A 466 3.63 -6.36 5.97
CA LEU A 466 2.72 -5.32 6.43
C LEU A 466 1.80 -4.77 5.33
N GLN A 467 0.84 -3.94 5.72
CA GLN A 467 -0.08 -3.27 4.80
C GLN A 467 0.69 -2.46 3.74
N GLY A 468 0.31 -2.60 2.47
CA GLY A 468 1.01 -1.97 1.35
C GLY A 468 2.16 -2.81 0.76
N GLY A 469 2.35 -4.05 1.21
CA GLY A 469 3.30 -5.00 0.61
C GLY A 469 4.75 -4.82 1.08
N VAL A 470 4.95 -4.12 2.20
CA VAL A 470 6.27 -3.95 2.81
C VAL A 470 6.61 -5.21 3.58
N ARG A 471 7.60 -5.99 3.13
CA ARG A 471 8.17 -7.11 3.89
C ARG A 471 9.09 -6.54 4.96
N LEU A 472 8.60 -6.45 6.21
CA LEU A 472 9.37 -5.92 7.33
C LEU A 472 10.26 -7.00 7.94
N VAL A 473 9.79 -8.25 7.97
CA VAL A 473 10.52 -9.41 8.49
C VAL A 473 10.55 -10.49 7.41
N PRO A 474 11.52 -10.44 6.46
CA PRO A 474 11.42 -11.17 5.20
C PRO A 474 11.45 -12.70 5.29
N ARG A 475 11.93 -13.24 6.42
CA ARG A 475 12.08 -14.69 6.68
C ARG A 475 10.89 -15.32 7.41
N ALA A 476 9.98 -14.53 7.99
CA ALA A 476 8.88 -15.04 8.81
C ALA A 476 7.87 -15.84 7.99
N SER A 477 7.73 -17.14 8.28
CA SER A 477 6.68 -18.02 7.76
C SER A 477 5.66 -18.35 8.85
N ALA A 478 4.39 -18.46 8.46
CA ALA A 478 3.28 -18.72 9.36
C ALA A 478 3.18 -20.18 9.84
N ASP A 479 4.10 -21.07 9.50
CA ASP A 479 3.97 -22.53 9.71
C ASP A 479 5.30 -23.27 9.86
N ASP A 480 6.34 -22.56 10.31
CA ASP A 480 7.69 -23.09 10.45
C ASP A 480 8.08 -23.44 11.90
N GLY A 481 7.14 -23.28 12.84
CA GLY A 481 7.27 -23.60 14.26
C GLY A 481 8.08 -22.60 15.08
N HIS A 482 8.27 -21.37 14.59
CA HIS A 482 9.03 -20.31 15.24
C HIS A 482 8.37 -18.94 15.04
N LEU A 483 8.89 -17.93 15.74
CA LEU A 483 8.57 -16.52 15.53
C LEU A 483 9.87 -15.74 15.28
N ASP A 484 9.77 -14.62 14.57
CA ASP A 484 10.90 -13.73 14.28
C ASP A 484 10.81 -12.44 15.09
N LEU A 485 11.87 -12.10 15.83
CA LEU A 485 12.05 -10.84 16.55
C LEU A 485 12.91 -9.86 15.72
N LEU A 486 12.36 -8.69 15.41
CA LEU A 486 13.07 -7.52 14.92
C LEU A 486 13.36 -6.57 16.09
N VAL A 487 14.62 -6.20 16.27
CA VAL A 487 15.06 -5.14 17.20
C VAL A 487 15.56 -3.94 16.40
N LEU A 488 15.04 -2.75 16.69
CA LEU A 488 15.32 -1.52 15.94
C LEU A 488 16.03 -0.49 16.85
N ASP A 489 17.33 -0.25 16.62
CA ASP A 489 18.12 0.82 17.26
C ASP A 489 18.92 1.70 16.27
N PRO A 490 18.23 2.52 15.46
CA PRO A 490 18.88 3.55 14.64
C PRO A 490 19.41 4.71 15.48
N ARG A 491 20.75 4.78 15.60
CA ARG A 491 21.47 5.89 16.25
C ARG A 491 21.77 7.03 15.27
N GLY A 492 21.16 8.20 15.51
CA GLY A 492 21.31 9.40 14.68
C GLY A 492 20.81 9.26 13.24
N ALA A 493 20.87 10.35 12.46
CA ALA A 493 20.35 10.38 11.08
C ALA A 493 21.00 9.32 10.16
N GLY A 494 22.29 9.04 10.35
CA GLY A 494 23.01 7.98 9.62
C GLY A 494 22.54 6.56 9.99
N GLY A 495 22.23 6.31 11.27
CA GLY A 495 21.65 5.05 11.73
C GLY A 495 20.25 4.82 11.15
N TRP A 496 19.40 5.86 11.10
CA TRP A 496 18.09 5.79 10.46
C TRP A 496 18.18 5.47 8.96
N LEU A 497 19.13 6.07 8.23
CA LEU A 497 19.36 5.76 6.81
C LEU A 497 19.88 4.31 6.62
N ARG A 498 20.73 3.81 7.52
CA ARG A 498 21.18 2.41 7.53
C ARG A 498 20.03 1.45 7.82
N ALA A 499 19.17 1.75 8.80
CA ALA A 499 17.98 0.95 9.12
C ALA A 499 17.03 0.87 7.93
N LEU A 500 16.68 2.01 7.32
CA LEU A 500 15.85 2.06 6.12
C LEU A 500 16.45 1.22 4.98
N ARG A 501 17.79 1.27 4.78
CA ARG A 501 18.46 0.44 3.78
C ARG A 501 18.37 -1.06 4.12
N ALA A 502 18.54 -1.47 5.38
CA ALA A 502 18.44 -2.86 5.80
C ALA A 502 17.03 -3.42 5.57
N LEU A 503 16.00 -2.69 6.03
CA LEU A 503 14.58 -3.05 5.84
C LEU A 503 14.20 -3.15 4.35
N LEU A 504 14.70 -2.24 3.50
CA LEU A 504 14.44 -2.24 2.05
C LEU A 504 15.26 -3.28 1.26
N SER A 505 16.47 -3.63 1.73
CA SER A 505 17.36 -4.56 1.02
C SER A 505 17.12 -6.01 1.42
N HIS A 506 16.31 -6.24 2.47
CA HIS A 506 16.04 -7.56 3.06
C HIS A 506 17.31 -8.34 3.44
N LYS A 507 18.38 -7.61 3.77
CA LYS A 507 19.66 -8.16 4.22
C LYS A 507 19.89 -7.77 5.66
N ASP A 508 20.37 -8.73 6.45
CA ASP A 508 20.91 -8.48 7.77
C ASP A 508 21.97 -7.37 7.66
N GLY A 509 21.90 -6.38 8.56
CA GLY A 509 22.81 -5.25 8.51
C GLY A 509 24.23 -5.70 8.84
N THR A 510 25.05 -5.98 7.83
CA THR A 510 26.46 -6.34 8.05
C THR A 510 27.16 -5.22 8.82
N ALA A 511 27.65 -5.52 10.03
CA ALA A 511 28.39 -4.58 10.84
C ALA A 511 29.71 -4.20 10.14
N ALA A 512 29.87 -2.91 9.86
CA ALA A 512 31.13 -2.34 9.41
C ALA A 512 31.78 -1.65 10.61
N GLY A 513 32.55 -2.42 11.39
CA GLY A 513 33.21 -1.95 12.63
C GLY A 513 32.64 -2.60 13.89
N GLN A 514 32.89 -1.96 15.05
CA GLN A 514 32.50 -2.45 16.38
C GLN A 514 31.05 -2.12 16.78
N ASP A 515 30.32 -1.37 15.94
CA ASP A 515 28.93 -0.97 16.23
C ASP A 515 27.92 -2.06 15.86
N LEU A 516 26.95 -2.28 16.75
CA LEU A 516 25.75 -3.09 16.45
C LEU A 516 25.01 -2.55 15.21
N PRO A 517 24.33 -3.42 14.44
CA PRO A 517 23.51 -2.97 13.33
C PRO A 517 22.23 -2.30 13.85
N PRO A 518 21.68 -1.30 13.14
CA PRO A 518 20.50 -0.57 13.60
C PRO A 518 19.19 -1.37 13.43
N VAL A 519 19.28 -2.56 12.86
CA VAL A 519 18.22 -3.58 12.78
C VAL A 519 18.89 -4.93 13.03
N GLU A 520 18.49 -5.63 14.07
CA GLU A 520 18.82 -7.04 14.32
C GLU A 520 17.57 -7.90 14.09
N TYR A 521 17.77 -9.11 13.57
CA TYR A 521 16.72 -10.13 13.45
C TYR A 521 17.15 -11.37 14.23
N PHE A 522 16.22 -11.96 14.96
CA PHE A 522 16.38 -13.22 15.67
C PHE A 522 15.18 -14.12 15.39
N ARG A 523 15.37 -15.44 15.48
CA ARG A 523 14.29 -16.43 15.36
C ARG A 523 14.28 -17.28 16.63
N PHE A 524 13.10 -17.57 17.16
CA PHE A 524 12.94 -18.18 18.49
C PHE A 524 11.61 -18.95 18.59
N ARG A 525 11.44 -19.77 19.65
CA ARG A 525 10.14 -20.37 20.01
C ARG A 525 9.55 -19.78 21.28
N HIS A 526 10.40 -19.42 22.24
CA HIS A 526 10.06 -18.69 23.46
C HIS A 526 10.99 -17.47 23.61
N ALA A 527 10.44 -16.33 23.99
CA ALA A 527 11.19 -15.11 24.24
C ALA A 527 10.67 -14.39 25.49
N GLU A 528 11.59 -13.93 26.33
CA GLU A 528 11.32 -13.04 27.46
C GLU A 528 12.02 -11.71 27.22
N LEU A 529 11.23 -10.63 27.16
CA LEU A 529 11.72 -9.28 26.98
C LEU A 529 11.43 -8.50 28.27
N THR A 530 12.49 -8.03 28.93
CA THR A 530 12.41 -7.20 30.15
C THR A 530 12.98 -5.81 29.88
N PHE A 531 12.12 -4.79 29.93
CA PHE A 531 12.46 -3.38 29.71
C PHE A 531 12.79 -2.68 31.03
N ALA A 532 13.78 -1.78 31.02
CA ALA A 532 14.16 -1.01 32.20
C ALA A 532 13.09 0.01 32.67
N THR A 533 12.21 0.43 31.76
CA THR A 533 11.07 1.32 32.03
C THR A 533 9.79 0.77 31.37
N PRO A 534 8.60 1.04 31.92
CA PRO A 534 7.35 0.60 31.30
C PRO A 534 7.24 1.06 29.86
N GLN A 535 6.95 0.12 28.95
CA GLN A 535 6.74 0.39 27.54
C GLN A 535 5.26 0.21 27.18
N PRO A 536 4.73 0.96 26.19
CA PRO A 536 3.52 0.57 25.51
C PRO A 536 3.76 -0.74 24.75
N ARG A 537 2.73 -1.59 24.71
CA ARG A 537 2.76 -2.94 24.12
C ARG A 537 1.55 -3.11 23.19
N GLU A 538 1.69 -3.90 22.14
CA GLU A 538 0.59 -4.17 21.19
C GLU A 538 0.63 -5.61 20.65
N TYR A 539 -0.51 -6.09 20.14
CA TYR A 539 -0.64 -7.37 19.46
C TYR A 539 -1.77 -7.32 18.41
N ASP A 540 -1.45 -7.67 17.16
CA ASP A 540 -2.36 -7.63 16.01
C ASP A 540 -3.17 -6.31 15.93
N GLY A 541 -2.53 -5.17 16.20
CA GLY A 541 -3.13 -3.84 16.20
C GLY A 541 -4.03 -3.50 17.40
N GLU A 542 -4.03 -4.32 18.45
CA GLU A 542 -4.65 -3.99 19.75
C GLU A 542 -3.61 -3.43 20.72
N SER A 543 -3.94 -2.34 21.42
CA SER A 543 -3.11 -1.83 22.50
C SER A 543 -3.26 -2.70 23.76
N ALA A 544 -2.14 -3.16 24.30
CA ALA A 544 -2.06 -3.75 25.63
C ALA A 544 -1.74 -2.67 26.67
N PRO A 545 -1.97 -2.92 27.98
CA PRO A 545 -1.50 -2.03 29.04
C PRO A 545 0.02 -1.80 28.96
N HIS A 546 0.53 -0.75 29.59
CA HIS A 546 1.97 -0.55 29.74
C HIS A 546 2.57 -1.60 30.68
N GLY A 547 3.83 -1.99 30.46
CA GLY A 547 4.52 -2.94 31.35
C GLY A 547 6.01 -3.03 31.07
N THR A 548 6.75 -3.67 31.98
CA THR A 548 8.19 -3.89 31.84
C THR A 548 8.52 -5.29 31.35
N ARG A 549 7.55 -6.21 31.30
CA ARG A 549 7.72 -7.58 30.77
C ARG A 549 6.79 -7.84 29.59
N LEU A 550 7.34 -8.50 28.58
CA LEU A 550 6.63 -9.08 27.44
C LEU A 550 7.23 -10.48 27.21
N THR A 551 6.45 -11.51 27.49
CA THR A 551 6.81 -12.90 27.20
C THR A 551 6.04 -13.34 25.96
N VAL A 552 6.73 -13.94 24.99
CA VAL A 552 6.14 -14.38 23.72
C VAL A 552 6.56 -15.83 23.44
N SER A 553 5.59 -16.64 23.03
CA SER A 553 5.78 -18.07 22.74
C SER A 553 5.03 -18.46 21.47
N VAL A 554 5.56 -19.41 20.70
CA VAL A 554 4.87 -19.98 19.53
C VAL A 554 3.89 -21.08 19.97
N LEU A 555 2.75 -21.17 19.28
CA LEU A 555 1.77 -22.26 19.35
C LEU A 555 1.79 -23.00 17.99
N PRO A 556 2.63 -24.06 17.82
CA PRO A 556 2.91 -24.61 16.50
C PRO A 556 1.72 -25.32 15.85
N GLY A 557 1.32 -24.87 14.66
CA GLY A 557 0.21 -25.42 13.89
C GLY A 557 -1.16 -25.31 14.56
N ALA A 558 -1.31 -24.39 15.54
CA ALA A 558 -2.50 -24.27 16.38
C ALA A 558 -3.78 -23.90 15.63
N LEU A 559 -3.68 -23.23 14.48
CA LEU A 559 -4.86 -22.81 13.70
C LEU A 559 -4.89 -23.46 12.32
N THR A 560 -6.00 -24.11 11.98
CA THR A 560 -6.22 -24.63 10.63
C THR A 560 -6.91 -23.56 9.77
N VAL A 561 -6.24 -23.06 8.73
CA VAL A 561 -6.78 -22.04 7.83
C VAL A 561 -6.93 -22.58 6.41
N LEU A 562 -8.03 -22.23 5.74
CA LEU A 562 -8.24 -22.52 4.33
C LEU A 562 -7.55 -21.46 3.45
N VAL A 563 -6.60 -21.91 2.64
CA VAL A 563 -5.75 -21.06 1.79
C VAL A 563 -5.82 -21.53 0.33
N PRO A 564 -5.57 -20.67 -0.67
CA PRO A 564 -5.58 -21.07 -2.08
C PRO A 564 -4.59 -22.21 -2.36
N ARG A 565 -4.88 -23.02 -3.40
CA ARG A 565 -3.87 -23.90 -3.98
C ARG A 565 -2.83 -23.05 -4.72
N GLU A 566 -1.57 -23.43 -4.62
CA GLU A 566 -0.48 -22.75 -5.34
C GLU A 566 -0.54 -23.10 -6.84
N GLU A 567 -0.69 -22.09 -7.71
CA GLU A 567 -0.53 -22.22 -9.16
C GLU A 567 0.96 -22.42 -9.50
N GLY A 568 1.55 -23.55 -9.11
CA GLY A 568 3.00 -23.73 -9.12
C GLY A 568 3.56 -25.15 -9.13
N ALA A 569 2.72 -26.19 -9.20
CA ALA A 569 3.16 -27.57 -9.40
C ALA A 569 2.26 -28.27 -10.41
N ALA A 570 2.53 -28.05 -11.71
CA ALA A 570 2.07 -29.01 -12.71
C ALA A 570 2.70 -30.37 -12.36
N PRO A 571 1.92 -31.48 -12.31
CA PRO A 571 2.50 -32.80 -12.05
C PRO A 571 3.55 -33.07 -13.13
N ASP A 572 4.78 -33.38 -12.71
CA ASP A 572 5.90 -33.48 -13.62
C ASP A 572 5.62 -34.59 -14.66
N ALA A 573 5.29 -34.17 -15.88
CA ALA A 573 4.88 -35.06 -16.96
C ALA A 573 6.01 -36.02 -17.40
N ARG A 574 7.21 -35.90 -16.83
CA ARG A 574 8.32 -36.83 -16.99
C ARG A 574 8.29 -38.01 -16.02
N ALA A 575 7.56 -37.93 -14.89
CA ALA A 575 7.40 -39.05 -13.96
C ALA A 575 6.46 -40.14 -14.53
N ALA A 576 5.39 -39.75 -15.23
CA ALA A 576 4.44 -40.68 -15.85
C ALA A 576 5.03 -41.49 -17.04
N ALA A 577 6.20 -41.09 -17.56
CA ALA A 577 6.86 -41.74 -18.69
C ALA A 577 7.87 -42.85 -18.29
N ARG A 578 8.02 -43.16 -16.99
CA ARG A 578 8.98 -44.17 -16.48
C ARG A 578 8.32 -45.42 -15.85
N VAL A 579 7.01 -45.59 -15.96
CA VAL A 579 6.28 -46.77 -15.43
C VAL A 579 5.61 -47.59 -16.54
N VAL A 580 6.12 -47.49 -17.78
CA VAL A 580 5.64 -48.25 -18.95
C VAL A 580 6.81 -48.91 -19.72
N ASN A 581 7.99 -49.03 -19.10
CA ASN A 581 9.13 -49.80 -19.61
C ASN A 581 10.04 -50.22 -18.44
N GLU A 582 9.53 -51.09 -17.58
CA GLU A 582 10.28 -52.11 -16.83
C GLU A 582 9.33 -53.28 -16.51
#